data_AF-A0A317U6E4-F1
#
_entry.id   AF-A0A317U6E4-F1
#
_cell.length_a   1.000
_cell.length_b   1.000
_cell.length_c   1.000
_cell.angle_alpha   90.00
_cell.angle_beta   90.00
_cell.angle_gamma   90.00
#
_symmetry.space_group_name_H-M   'P 1'
#
loop_
_entity.id
_entity.type
_entity.pdbx_description
1 polymer ?
#
loop_
_entity_poly.entity_id
_entity_poly.type
_entity_poly.pdbx_seq_one_letter_code
_entity_poly.pdbx_strand_id
1 'polypeptide(L)'
;MSRLTKIHKKVLANFNDYVSDTNQFQLLAENIKLFEQIPARYLKKLYNNMSAFDYAKNNDALLVIAYSYIHYSYENKENTTLENSLIMLDKANDCFQKIIHSHTLLHPSHLNEIHSGHILKANFQLHKIKLLKAEMRLFYIEKEEKNNMPNAALIRKELTNIIDEYTNFKGILESKYKDRTLRAQLSINNNLLDSIETGLELANDLLKKLPQQAPKRRFSETISESNSAEQKSTQDTPKRKKMKRAEVNNSTSTQVSSTQSQQINLDNGNSRSEWDDLAALTAVVADTGPMEVHKPHEIIFPYMPQPSLPRFVEDSKTFLNKFQEWSKVYFALHSNYSKQQINDKSLEKIAHSLLLAAVGLKKESAIFKDEQFNPVAQVAVQFLLFICGIGTQSELEALKKQSLLANTYSPLLKPFIRSFLHVPPEKFISHLRMQFASEAPSNISFRGLEIHEIVEKLFKHFETVLPADDYEKVTEFFVDGLVQAHDKLVEQNAAEFHFTV
;
A
#
# COMPACT_ATOMS: atom_id res chain seq x y z
N MET A 1 -27.75 -8.29 5.73
CA MET A 1 -26.98 -9.49 6.11
C MET A 1 -26.65 -10.29 4.85
N SER A 2 -25.37 -10.48 4.52
CA SER A 2 -24.91 -11.20 3.31
C SER A 2 -25.00 -12.73 3.47
N ARG A 3 -24.93 -13.49 2.38
CA ARG A 3 -24.86 -14.96 2.44
C ARG A 3 -23.63 -15.47 3.21
N LEU A 4 -22.49 -14.77 3.10
CA LEU A 4 -21.26 -15.06 3.86
C LEU A 4 -21.47 -14.89 5.36
N THR A 5 -22.05 -13.76 5.77
CA THR A 5 -22.32 -13.51 7.19
C THR A 5 -23.32 -14.50 7.79
N LYS A 6 -24.22 -15.07 6.98
CA LYS A 6 -25.15 -16.12 7.43
C LYS A 6 -24.43 -17.44 7.77
N ILE A 7 -23.40 -17.81 7.01
CA ILE A 7 -22.65 -19.05 7.28
C ILE A 7 -21.55 -18.86 8.34
N HIS A 8 -21.12 -17.62 8.60
CA HIS A 8 -19.95 -17.30 9.44
C HIS A 8 -19.97 -18.03 10.80
N LYS A 9 -21.06 -17.93 11.56
CA LYS A 9 -21.15 -18.56 12.90
C LYS A 9 -20.93 -20.07 12.83
N LYS A 10 -21.50 -20.74 11.83
CA LYS A 10 -21.36 -22.19 11.67
C LYS A 10 -19.94 -22.55 11.25
N VAL A 11 -19.37 -21.86 10.26
CA VAL A 11 -18.03 -22.19 9.78
C VAL A 11 -16.96 -21.93 10.83
N LEU A 12 -17.13 -20.88 11.65
CA LEU A 12 -16.24 -20.59 12.76
C LEU A 12 -16.34 -21.66 13.86
N ALA A 13 -17.55 -22.12 14.21
CA ALA A 13 -17.74 -23.20 15.17
C ALA A 13 -17.05 -24.50 14.69
N ASN A 14 -17.38 -24.94 13.47
CA ASN A 14 -16.75 -26.11 12.85
C ASN A 14 -15.21 -26.01 12.81
N PHE A 15 -14.66 -24.82 12.52
CA PHE A 15 -13.21 -24.62 12.50
C PHE A 15 -12.60 -24.70 13.90
N ASN A 16 -13.23 -24.09 14.90
CA ASN A 16 -12.75 -24.16 16.29
C ASN A 16 -12.83 -25.58 16.87
N ASP A 17 -13.86 -26.35 16.50
CA ASP A 17 -13.99 -27.75 16.88
C ASP A 17 -12.85 -28.58 16.28
N TYR A 18 -12.51 -28.37 14.99
CA TYR A 18 -11.32 -28.98 14.37
C TYR A 18 -10.01 -28.56 15.04
N VAL A 19 -9.84 -27.28 15.37
CA VAL A 19 -8.63 -26.80 16.06
C VAL A 19 -8.48 -27.45 17.45
N SER A 20 -9.60 -27.81 18.07
CA SER A 20 -9.63 -28.50 19.37
C SER A 20 -9.38 -30.01 19.24
N ASP A 21 -9.83 -30.62 18.14
CA ASP A 21 -9.64 -32.03 17.82
C ASP A 21 -9.42 -32.23 16.32
N THR A 22 -8.15 -32.42 15.94
CA THR A 22 -7.73 -32.52 14.53
C THR A 22 -8.31 -33.75 13.81
N ASN A 23 -8.82 -34.75 14.54
CA ASN A 23 -9.49 -35.90 13.95
C ASN A 23 -10.81 -35.53 13.25
N GLN A 24 -11.38 -34.37 13.58
CA GLN A 24 -12.65 -33.88 13.01
C GLN A 24 -12.46 -33.08 11.72
N PHE A 25 -11.44 -33.38 10.91
CA PHE A 25 -11.15 -32.66 9.67
C PHE A 25 -12.32 -32.69 8.65
N GLN A 26 -13.30 -33.59 8.79
CA GLN A 26 -14.53 -33.58 7.99
C GLN A 26 -15.36 -32.30 8.20
N LEU A 27 -15.27 -31.64 9.37
CA LEU A 27 -15.91 -30.34 9.63
C LEU A 27 -15.36 -29.24 8.71
N LEU A 28 -14.09 -29.35 8.29
CA LEU A 28 -13.50 -28.45 7.30
C LEU A 28 -14.11 -28.66 5.91
N ALA A 29 -14.40 -29.91 5.53
CA ALA A 29 -15.10 -30.23 4.30
C ALA A 29 -16.53 -29.65 4.30
N GLU A 30 -17.22 -29.69 5.44
CA GLU A 30 -18.53 -29.03 5.59
C GLU A 30 -18.44 -27.53 5.39
N ASN A 31 -17.41 -26.87 5.95
CA ASN A 31 -17.18 -25.44 5.77
C ASN A 31 -17.01 -25.08 4.29
N ILE A 32 -16.15 -25.84 3.60
CA ILE A 32 -15.90 -25.69 2.16
C ILE A 32 -17.21 -25.84 1.39
N LYS A 33 -17.98 -26.91 1.67
CA LYS A 33 -19.27 -27.17 1.01
C LYS A 33 -20.27 -26.03 1.21
N LEU A 34 -20.38 -25.50 2.42
CA LEU A 34 -21.26 -24.36 2.73
C LEU A 34 -20.87 -23.10 1.97
N PHE A 35 -19.57 -22.85 1.83
CA PHE A 35 -19.07 -21.70 1.07
C PHE A 35 -19.28 -21.85 -0.43
N GLU A 36 -19.02 -23.04 -0.99
CA GLU A 36 -19.14 -23.31 -2.43
C GLU A 36 -20.59 -23.29 -2.93
N GLN A 37 -21.57 -23.40 -2.03
CA GLN A 37 -22.99 -23.14 -2.34
C GLN A 37 -23.29 -21.65 -2.64
N ILE A 38 -22.38 -20.73 -2.30
CA ILE A 38 -22.54 -19.31 -2.60
C ILE A 38 -22.04 -19.03 -4.03
N PRO A 39 -22.89 -18.52 -4.94
CA PRO A 39 -22.47 -18.30 -6.32
C PRO A 39 -21.32 -17.30 -6.46
N ALA A 40 -20.30 -17.63 -7.27
CA ALA A 40 -19.15 -16.76 -7.49
C ALA A 40 -19.54 -15.34 -8.00
N ARG A 41 -20.57 -15.25 -8.85
CA ARG A 41 -21.13 -13.96 -9.31
C ARG A 41 -21.68 -13.12 -8.15
N TYR A 42 -22.31 -13.76 -7.17
CA TYR A 42 -22.80 -13.08 -5.96
C TYR A 42 -21.63 -12.57 -5.13
N LEU A 43 -20.59 -13.40 -4.91
CA LEU A 43 -19.39 -12.99 -4.18
C LEU A 43 -18.70 -11.79 -4.85
N LYS A 44 -18.52 -11.82 -6.17
CA LYS A 44 -17.92 -10.71 -6.92
C LYS A 44 -18.71 -9.40 -6.73
N LYS A 45 -20.04 -9.45 -6.88
CA LYS A 45 -20.90 -8.26 -6.68
C LYS A 45 -20.85 -7.77 -5.24
N LEU A 46 -20.84 -8.69 -4.27
CA LEU A 46 -20.78 -8.36 -2.86
C LEU A 46 -19.49 -7.60 -2.52
N TYR A 47 -18.32 -8.09 -2.95
CA TYR A 47 -17.03 -7.46 -2.63
C TYR A 47 -16.77 -6.16 -3.37
N ASN A 48 -17.34 -5.96 -4.56
CA ASN A 48 -17.20 -4.71 -5.30
C ASN A 48 -18.02 -3.56 -4.69
N ASN A 49 -19.08 -3.88 -3.93
CA ASN A 49 -20.03 -2.91 -3.39
C ASN A 49 -20.12 -2.98 -1.86
N MET A 50 -19.10 -3.53 -1.20
CA MET A 50 -19.14 -3.81 0.23
C MET A 50 -18.91 -2.51 1.02
N SER A 51 -19.82 -2.20 1.95
CA SER A 51 -19.58 -1.12 2.92
C SER A 51 -18.43 -1.49 3.86
N ALA A 52 -17.72 -0.50 4.41
CA ALA A 52 -16.70 -0.76 5.42
C ALA A 52 -17.24 -1.46 6.68
N PHE A 53 -18.51 -1.20 7.04
CA PHE A 53 -19.14 -1.88 8.18
C PHE A 53 -19.40 -3.37 7.92
N ASP A 54 -19.75 -3.72 6.68
CA ASP A 54 -19.94 -5.12 6.27
C ASP A 54 -18.60 -5.82 6.02
N TYR A 55 -17.54 -5.07 5.72
CA TYR A 55 -16.21 -5.59 5.38
C TYR A 55 -15.64 -6.52 6.44
N ALA A 56 -15.62 -6.10 7.70
CA ALA A 56 -15.05 -6.88 8.79
C ALA A 56 -15.69 -8.29 8.88
N LYS A 57 -17.01 -8.36 9.00
CA LYS A 57 -17.74 -9.63 9.20
C LYS A 57 -17.68 -10.57 7.99
N ASN A 58 -17.66 -10.02 6.76
CA ASN A 58 -17.51 -10.85 5.57
C ASN A 58 -16.09 -11.41 5.45
N ASN A 59 -15.09 -10.64 5.85
CA ASN A 59 -13.70 -11.05 5.78
C ASN A 59 -13.32 -12.04 6.86
N ASP A 60 -13.89 -11.95 8.07
CA ASP A 60 -13.75 -13.00 9.09
C ASP A 60 -14.19 -14.36 8.52
N ALA A 61 -15.37 -14.39 7.89
CA ALA A 61 -15.87 -15.60 7.25
C ALA A 61 -14.92 -16.10 6.13
N LEU A 62 -14.41 -15.21 5.27
CA LEU A 62 -13.44 -15.60 4.25
C LEU A 62 -12.12 -16.12 4.82
N LEU A 63 -11.62 -15.52 5.90
CA LEU A 63 -10.39 -15.98 6.55
C LEU A 63 -10.57 -17.42 7.07
N VAL A 64 -11.68 -17.68 7.76
CA VAL A 64 -12.01 -19.04 8.26
C VAL A 64 -12.13 -20.03 7.10
N ILE A 65 -12.76 -19.64 5.99
CA ILE A 65 -12.87 -20.49 4.79
C ILE A 65 -11.50 -20.74 4.14
N ALA A 66 -10.66 -19.72 4.02
CA ALA A 66 -9.31 -19.86 3.47
C ALA A 66 -8.47 -20.82 4.31
N TYR A 67 -8.53 -20.69 5.64
CA TYR A 67 -7.88 -21.64 6.55
C TYR A 67 -8.49 -23.03 6.43
N SER A 68 -9.81 -23.16 6.29
CA SER A 68 -10.46 -24.46 6.10
C SER A 68 -9.94 -25.17 4.83
N TYR A 69 -9.76 -24.45 3.71
CA TYR A 69 -9.15 -25.00 2.50
C TYR A 69 -7.70 -25.47 2.72
N ILE A 70 -6.88 -24.66 3.42
CA ILE A 70 -5.48 -25.02 3.72
C ILE A 70 -5.40 -26.27 4.58
N HIS A 71 -6.08 -26.25 5.73
CA HIS A 71 -6.05 -27.36 6.68
C HIS A 71 -6.62 -28.64 6.07
N TYR A 72 -7.78 -28.55 5.40
CA TYR A 72 -8.36 -29.71 4.73
C TYR A 72 -7.42 -30.33 3.68
N SER A 73 -6.71 -29.49 2.92
CA SER A 73 -5.74 -29.97 1.94
C SER A 73 -4.58 -30.72 2.59
N TYR A 74 -4.13 -30.31 3.78
CA TYR A 74 -3.00 -30.90 4.48
C TYR A 74 -3.39 -32.18 5.23
N GLU A 75 -4.56 -32.19 5.86
CA GLU A 75 -5.09 -33.40 6.53
C GLU A 75 -5.43 -34.50 5.52
N ASN A 76 -5.90 -34.13 4.32
CA ASN A 76 -6.32 -35.09 3.32
C ASN A 76 -5.24 -35.42 2.26
N LYS A 77 -4.00 -34.92 2.43
CA LYS A 77 -2.92 -35.07 1.42
C LYS A 77 -2.52 -36.52 1.14
N GLU A 78 -2.71 -37.43 2.09
CA GLU A 78 -2.40 -38.85 1.90
C GLU A 78 -3.42 -39.56 0.97
N ASN A 79 -4.67 -39.11 1.02
CA ASN A 79 -5.84 -39.72 0.37
C ASN A 79 -6.27 -38.99 -0.91
N THR A 80 -5.48 -38.02 -1.38
CA THR A 80 -5.79 -37.23 -2.57
C THR A 80 -4.59 -37.17 -3.52
N THR A 81 -4.77 -36.51 -4.65
CA THR A 81 -3.74 -36.26 -5.66
C THR A 81 -3.11 -34.89 -5.47
N LEU A 82 -1.86 -34.72 -5.89
CA LEU A 82 -1.18 -33.42 -5.85
C LEU A 82 -2.03 -32.30 -6.48
N GLU A 83 -2.62 -32.54 -7.64
CA GLU A 83 -3.47 -31.57 -8.33
C GLU A 83 -4.64 -31.10 -7.46
N ASN A 84 -5.41 -32.03 -6.89
CA ASN A 84 -6.51 -31.71 -5.98
C ASN A 84 -6.05 -30.96 -4.72
N SER A 85 -4.91 -31.32 -4.12
CA SER A 85 -4.33 -30.56 -3.01
C SER A 85 -3.98 -29.12 -3.43
N LEU A 86 -3.33 -28.95 -4.59
CA LEU A 86 -2.97 -27.63 -5.11
C LEU A 86 -4.20 -26.78 -5.43
N ILE A 87 -5.27 -27.37 -5.98
CA ILE A 87 -6.55 -26.68 -6.22
C ILE A 87 -7.14 -26.11 -4.93
N MET A 88 -7.07 -26.85 -3.81
CA MET A 88 -7.56 -26.33 -2.52
C MET A 88 -6.71 -25.14 -2.04
N LEU A 89 -5.39 -25.20 -2.21
CA LEU A 89 -4.50 -24.07 -1.92
C LEU A 89 -4.76 -22.87 -2.85
N ASP A 90 -5.10 -23.09 -4.12
CA ASP A 90 -5.52 -22.03 -5.03
C ASP A 90 -6.83 -21.37 -4.59
N LYS A 91 -7.81 -22.15 -4.13
CA LYS A 91 -9.07 -21.60 -3.59
C LYS A 91 -8.84 -20.78 -2.31
N ALA A 92 -7.92 -21.20 -1.44
CA ALA A 92 -7.51 -20.40 -0.29
C ALA A 92 -6.83 -19.08 -0.73
N ASN A 93 -5.94 -19.14 -1.73
CA ASN A 93 -5.30 -17.97 -2.31
C ASN A 93 -6.34 -16.95 -2.85
N ASP A 94 -7.37 -17.44 -3.55
CA ASP A 94 -8.46 -16.60 -4.06
C ASP A 94 -9.23 -15.87 -2.95
N CYS A 95 -9.44 -16.53 -1.80
CA CYS A 95 -10.07 -15.91 -0.64
C CYS A 95 -9.23 -14.74 -0.10
N PHE A 96 -7.91 -14.92 0.07
CA PHE A 96 -7.02 -13.84 0.53
C PHE A 96 -6.95 -12.69 -0.49
N GLN A 97 -6.88 -13.00 -1.79
CA GLN A 97 -6.91 -11.96 -2.83
C GLN A 97 -8.20 -11.15 -2.81
N LYS A 98 -9.36 -11.77 -2.54
CA LYS A 98 -10.64 -11.03 -2.40
C LYS A 98 -10.62 -10.06 -1.23
N ILE A 99 -10.04 -10.45 -0.09
CA ILE A 99 -9.87 -9.58 1.08
C ILE A 99 -9.03 -8.35 0.71
N ILE A 100 -7.87 -8.57 0.08
CA ILE A 100 -6.96 -7.48 -0.32
C ILE A 100 -7.64 -6.57 -1.35
N HIS A 101 -8.24 -7.14 -2.38
CA HIS A 101 -8.91 -6.36 -3.43
C HIS A 101 -10.04 -5.50 -2.85
N SER A 102 -10.91 -6.09 -2.03
CA SER A 102 -12.00 -5.32 -1.40
C SER A 102 -11.49 -4.23 -0.47
N HIS A 103 -10.34 -4.40 0.20
CA HIS A 103 -9.73 -3.36 1.02
C HIS A 103 -9.37 -2.12 0.20
N THR A 104 -8.81 -2.33 -1.00
CA THR A 104 -8.38 -1.22 -1.87
C THR A 104 -9.55 -0.34 -2.32
N LEU A 105 -10.78 -0.89 -2.33
CA LEU A 105 -11.99 -0.16 -2.68
C LEU A 105 -12.54 0.69 -1.52
N LEU A 106 -12.24 0.35 -0.27
CA LEU A 106 -12.76 1.08 0.89
C LEU A 106 -12.08 2.44 1.06
N HIS A 107 -12.83 3.48 1.42
CA HIS A 107 -12.25 4.79 1.72
C HIS A 107 -11.49 4.77 3.07
N PRO A 108 -10.29 5.39 3.19
CA PRO A 108 -9.48 5.36 4.41
C PRO A 108 -10.13 5.86 5.69
N SER A 109 -11.03 6.84 5.61
CA SER A 109 -11.82 7.30 6.76
C SER A 109 -12.65 6.19 7.42
N HIS A 110 -12.97 5.14 6.67
CA HIS A 110 -13.76 4.01 7.14
C HIS A 110 -12.90 2.83 7.60
N LEU A 111 -11.59 2.88 7.37
CA LEU A 111 -10.67 1.85 7.82
C LEU A 111 -10.45 1.96 9.33
N ASN A 112 -10.45 0.82 9.99
CA ASN A 112 -10.10 0.70 11.40
C ASN A 112 -9.06 -0.41 11.58
N GLU A 113 -8.69 -0.67 12.83
CA GLU A 113 -7.71 -1.69 13.17
C GLU A 113 -8.10 -3.10 12.69
N ILE A 114 -9.39 -3.44 12.69
CA ILE A 114 -9.89 -4.74 12.18
C ILE A 114 -9.59 -4.87 10.68
N HIS A 115 -9.84 -3.81 9.90
CA HIS A 115 -9.52 -3.81 8.46
C HIS A 115 -8.03 -3.99 8.22
N SER A 116 -7.21 -3.28 9.00
CA SER A 116 -5.74 -3.35 8.94
C SER A 116 -5.22 -4.73 9.34
N GLY A 117 -5.82 -5.36 10.34
CA GLY A 117 -5.52 -6.73 10.75
C GLY A 117 -5.87 -7.76 9.68
N HIS A 118 -7.00 -7.60 8.99
CA HIS A 118 -7.40 -8.49 7.88
C HIS A 118 -6.46 -8.40 6.69
N ILE A 119 -6.08 -7.18 6.27
CA ILE A 119 -5.15 -7.03 5.15
C ILE A 119 -3.76 -7.53 5.51
N LEU A 120 -3.29 -7.30 6.74
CA LEU A 120 -2.02 -7.84 7.21
C LEU A 120 -2.01 -9.37 7.16
N LYS A 121 -3.05 -10.02 7.71
CA LYS A 121 -3.19 -11.49 7.67
C LYS A 121 -3.24 -12.00 6.22
N ALA A 122 -4.06 -11.39 5.37
CA ALA A 122 -4.20 -11.82 3.98
C ALA A 122 -2.89 -11.70 3.19
N ASN A 123 -2.15 -10.59 3.33
CA ASN A 123 -0.86 -10.40 2.67
C ASN A 123 0.19 -11.41 3.13
N PHE A 124 0.27 -11.67 4.44
CA PHE A 124 1.16 -12.70 4.97
C PHE A 124 0.82 -14.09 4.42
N GLN A 125 -0.48 -14.43 4.41
CA GLN A 125 -0.92 -15.73 3.91
C GLN A 125 -0.70 -15.90 2.40
N LEU A 126 -0.75 -14.84 1.58
CA LEU A 126 -0.37 -14.91 0.16
C LEU A 126 1.11 -15.27 -0.03
N HIS A 127 2.00 -14.84 0.86
CA HIS A 127 3.38 -15.29 0.84
C HIS A 127 3.49 -16.74 1.32
N LYS A 128 2.82 -17.07 2.44
CA LYS A 128 2.85 -18.41 3.04
C LYS A 128 2.28 -19.48 2.11
N ILE A 129 1.29 -19.18 1.27
CA ILE A 129 0.67 -20.18 0.40
C ILE A 129 1.63 -20.71 -0.68
N LYS A 130 2.62 -19.92 -1.08
CA LYS A 130 3.67 -20.38 -2.01
C LYS A 130 4.55 -21.44 -1.33
N LEU A 131 4.95 -21.19 -0.09
CA LEU A 131 5.63 -22.18 0.75
C LEU A 131 4.75 -23.43 0.90
N LEU A 132 3.47 -23.28 1.27
CA LEU A 132 2.56 -24.42 1.46
C LEU A 132 2.39 -25.26 0.18
N LYS A 133 2.45 -24.64 -1.01
CA LYS A 133 2.45 -25.38 -2.27
C LYS A 133 3.76 -26.11 -2.52
N ALA A 134 4.90 -25.51 -2.16
CA ALA A 134 6.21 -26.14 -2.25
C ALA A 134 6.32 -27.34 -1.29
N GLU A 135 5.86 -27.19 -0.05
CA GLU A 135 5.73 -28.26 0.95
C GLU A 135 4.86 -29.42 0.42
N MET A 136 3.71 -29.09 -0.20
CA MET A 136 2.84 -30.11 -0.79
C MET A 136 3.55 -30.87 -1.92
N ARG A 137 4.20 -30.16 -2.86
CA ARG A 137 4.95 -30.80 -3.95
C ARG A 137 6.08 -31.68 -3.43
N LEU A 138 6.81 -31.21 -2.41
CA LEU A 138 7.89 -31.96 -1.77
C LEU A 138 7.37 -33.28 -1.19
N PHE A 139 6.22 -33.24 -0.49
CA PHE A 139 5.56 -34.44 0.04
C PHE A 139 5.24 -35.48 -1.05
N TYR A 140 4.68 -35.06 -2.19
CA TYR A 140 4.36 -36.00 -3.27
C TYR A 140 5.62 -36.54 -3.96
N ILE A 141 6.68 -35.74 -4.10
CA ILE A 141 7.98 -36.23 -4.61
C ILE A 141 8.55 -37.31 -3.67
N GLU A 142 8.50 -37.09 -2.35
CA GLU A 142 8.97 -38.07 -1.36
C GLU A 142 8.12 -39.35 -1.39
N LYS A 143 6.80 -39.21 -1.55
CA LYS A 143 5.86 -40.34 -1.68
C LYS A 143 6.13 -41.15 -2.96
N GLU A 144 6.49 -40.50 -4.06
CA GLU A 144 6.80 -41.14 -5.34
C GLU A 144 8.22 -41.75 -5.37
N GLU A 145 9.20 -41.17 -4.68
CA GLU A 145 10.54 -41.77 -4.51
C GLU A 145 10.44 -43.18 -3.91
N LYS A 146 9.54 -43.36 -2.93
CA LYS A 146 9.27 -44.66 -2.30
C LYS A 146 8.66 -45.69 -3.26
N ASN A 147 8.14 -45.27 -4.43
CA ASN A 147 7.36 -46.09 -5.36
C ASN A 147 7.98 -46.22 -6.78
N ASN A 148 9.29 -45.97 -6.93
CA ASN A 148 10.07 -45.90 -8.18
C ASN A 148 9.83 -44.66 -9.05
N MET A 149 10.85 -43.79 -9.16
CA MET A 149 10.80 -42.52 -9.90
C MET A 149 10.78 -42.69 -11.44
N PRO A 150 9.75 -42.18 -12.13
CA PRO A 150 9.80 -41.91 -13.55
C PRO A 150 10.27 -40.47 -13.77
N ASN A 151 11.41 -40.27 -14.44
CA ASN A 151 11.92 -38.98 -14.94
C ASN A 151 12.66 -38.03 -13.95
N ALA A 152 13.92 -38.38 -13.67
CA ALA A 152 14.85 -37.60 -12.83
C ALA A 152 15.05 -36.13 -13.26
N ALA A 153 14.89 -35.79 -14.54
CA ALA A 153 15.09 -34.42 -15.02
C ALA A 153 13.95 -33.48 -14.58
N LEU A 154 12.71 -33.95 -14.63
CA LEU A 154 11.55 -33.19 -14.14
C LEU A 154 11.62 -33.00 -12.64
N ILE A 155 11.96 -34.05 -11.90
CA ILE A 155 12.07 -34.01 -10.43
C ILE A 155 13.18 -33.06 -10.00
N ARG A 156 14.34 -33.06 -10.69
CA ARG A 156 15.42 -32.10 -10.43
C ARG A 156 14.96 -30.65 -10.57
N LYS A 157 14.22 -30.34 -11.65
CA LYS A 157 13.66 -29.00 -11.87
C LYS A 157 12.68 -28.63 -10.77
N GLU A 158 11.81 -29.55 -10.38
CA GLU A 158 10.79 -29.29 -9.36
C GLU A 158 11.39 -29.10 -7.96
N LEU A 159 12.39 -29.91 -7.58
CA LEU A 159 13.14 -29.71 -6.33
C LEU A 159 13.88 -28.37 -6.29
N THR A 160 14.43 -27.93 -7.44
CA THR A 160 15.06 -26.60 -7.53
C THR A 160 14.02 -25.49 -7.29
N ASN A 161 12.86 -25.58 -7.94
CA ASN A 161 11.76 -24.62 -7.71
C ASN A 161 11.29 -24.63 -6.26
N ILE A 162 11.22 -25.80 -5.61
CA ILE A 162 10.87 -25.94 -4.20
C ILE A 162 11.90 -25.21 -3.33
N ILE A 163 13.19 -25.47 -3.51
CA ILE A 163 14.28 -24.80 -2.76
C ILE A 163 14.20 -23.28 -2.92
N ASP A 164 13.94 -22.79 -4.13
CA ASP A 164 13.79 -21.36 -4.41
C ASP A 164 12.61 -20.75 -3.64
N GLU A 165 11.45 -21.42 -3.61
CA GLU A 165 10.27 -20.93 -2.87
C GLU A 165 10.50 -20.89 -1.35
N TYR A 166 11.17 -21.91 -0.79
CA TYR A 166 11.55 -21.91 0.63
C TYR A 166 12.52 -20.77 0.96
N THR A 167 13.56 -20.61 0.14
CA THR A 167 14.58 -19.56 0.32
C THR A 167 13.97 -18.17 0.20
N ASN A 168 13.08 -17.98 -0.79
CA ASN A 168 12.35 -16.72 -0.98
C ASN A 168 11.45 -16.42 0.22
N PHE A 169 10.69 -17.40 0.71
CA PHE A 169 9.83 -17.19 1.88
C PHE A 169 10.65 -16.87 3.15
N LYS A 170 11.79 -17.56 3.37
CA LYS A 170 12.74 -17.21 4.44
C LYS A 170 13.21 -15.75 4.33
N GLY A 171 13.62 -15.33 3.13
CA GLY A 171 14.01 -13.95 2.85
C GLY A 171 12.87 -12.93 3.08
N ILE A 172 11.62 -13.30 2.80
CA ILE A 172 10.44 -12.47 3.10
C ILE A 172 10.25 -12.30 4.62
N LEU A 173 10.39 -13.37 5.41
CA LEU A 173 10.28 -13.31 6.88
C LEU A 173 11.39 -12.44 7.49
N GLU A 174 12.59 -12.51 6.94
CA GLU A 174 13.75 -11.74 7.40
C GLU A 174 13.70 -10.28 6.95
N SER A 175 13.07 -9.95 5.81
CA SER A 175 13.03 -8.58 5.29
C SER A 175 11.79 -7.81 5.73
N LYS A 176 10.59 -8.40 5.57
CA LYS A 176 9.29 -7.72 5.76
C LYS A 176 8.68 -7.93 7.14
N TYR A 177 9.08 -8.98 7.86
CA TYR A 177 8.48 -9.38 9.13
C TYR A 177 9.52 -9.43 10.26
N LYS A 178 10.42 -8.44 10.35
CA LYS A 178 11.47 -8.36 11.39
C LYS A 178 10.91 -8.09 12.79
N ASP A 179 9.84 -7.30 12.86
CA ASP A 179 9.26 -6.83 14.12
C ASP A 179 8.68 -7.99 14.96
N ARG A 180 9.00 -8.01 16.26
CA ARG A 180 8.62 -9.09 17.17
C ARG A 180 7.11 -9.11 17.43
N THR A 181 6.48 -7.95 17.52
CA THR A 181 5.03 -7.83 17.76
C THR A 181 4.26 -8.35 16.54
N LEU A 182 4.71 -7.97 15.34
CA LEU A 182 4.16 -8.42 14.08
C LEU A 182 4.31 -9.94 13.91
N ARG A 183 5.47 -10.51 14.27
CA ARG A 183 5.70 -11.95 14.28
C ARG A 183 4.73 -12.67 15.21
N ALA A 184 4.54 -12.17 16.43
CA ALA A 184 3.58 -12.74 17.37
C ALA A 184 2.14 -12.69 16.84
N GLN A 185 1.73 -11.56 16.26
CA GLN A 185 0.38 -11.37 15.70
C GLN A 185 0.08 -12.33 14.52
N LEU A 186 1.10 -12.65 13.72
CA LEU A 186 1.00 -13.55 12.57
C LEU A 186 1.33 -15.01 12.89
N SER A 187 1.61 -15.32 14.15
CA SER A 187 2.04 -16.66 14.61
C SER A 187 3.28 -17.17 13.86
N ILE A 188 4.22 -16.27 13.56
CA ILE A 188 5.56 -16.61 13.05
C ILE A 188 6.38 -17.07 14.25
N ASN A 189 6.36 -18.38 14.51
CA ASN A 189 7.02 -19.04 15.64
C ASN A 189 8.18 -19.93 15.17
N ASN A 190 8.91 -20.51 16.13
CA ASN A 190 10.03 -21.40 15.83
C ASN A 190 9.57 -22.60 15.00
N ASN A 191 8.39 -23.18 15.27
CA ASN A 191 7.86 -24.29 14.47
C ASN A 191 7.78 -23.98 12.97
N LEU A 192 7.39 -22.75 12.58
CA LEU A 192 7.38 -22.33 11.18
C LEU A 192 8.80 -22.22 10.62
N LEU A 193 9.74 -21.67 11.39
CA LEU A 193 11.14 -21.55 10.98
C LEU A 193 11.80 -22.93 10.82
N ASP A 194 11.57 -23.81 11.79
CA ASP A 194 12.05 -25.19 11.79
C ASP A 194 11.46 -25.98 10.60
N SER A 195 10.18 -25.77 10.25
CA SER A 195 9.54 -26.37 9.07
C SER A 195 10.24 -25.94 7.77
N ILE A 196 10.62 -24.66 7.66
CA ILE A 196 11.33 -24.12 6.50
C ILE A 196 12.72 -24.77 6.39
N GLU A 197 13.46 -24.85 7.50
CA GLU A 197 14.80 -25.43 7.53
C GLU A 197 14.76 -26.94 7.23
N THR A 198 13.86 -27.67 7.86
CA THR A 198 13.65 -29.11 7.62
C THR A 198 13.29 -29.38 6.15
N GLY A 199 12.38 -28.59 5.57
CA GLY A 199 12.00 -28.75 4.17
C GLY A 199 13.12 -28.41 3.18
N LEU A 200 13.95 -27.40 3.49
CA LEU A 200 15.15 -27.09 2.70
C LEU A 200 16.17 -28.24 2.75
N GLU A 201 16.43 -28.78 3.94
CA GLU A 201 17.34 -29.92 4.11
C GLU A 201 16.84 -31.13 3.32
N LEU A 202 15.57 -31.48 3.47
CA LEU A 202 14.94 -32.59 2.76
C LEU A 202 15.01 -32.41 1.24
N ALA A 203 14.63 -31.24 0.72
CA ALA A 203 14.65 -30.98 -0.71
C ALA A 203 16.06 -31.03 -1.30
N ASN A 204 17.06 -30.50 -0.58
CA ASN A 204 18.46 -30.58 -0.99
C ASN A 204 18.99 -32.02 -0.99
N ASP A 205 18.63 -32.83 0.01
CA ASP A 205 19.07 -34.21 0.10
C ASP A 205 18.45 -35.08 -1.00
N LEU A 206 17.17 -34.87 -1.32
CA LEU A 206 16.53 -35.49 -2.48
C LEU A 206 17.22 -35.07 -3.79
N LEU A 207 17.61 -33.80 -3.92
CA LEU A 207 18.27 -33.28 -5.12
C LEU A 207 19.66 -33.89 -5.33
N LYS A 208 20.40 -34.15 -4.24
CA LYS A 208 21.71 -34.81 -4.24
C LYS A 208 21.63 -36.28 -4.63
N LYS A 209 20.56 -36.98 -4.24
CA LYS A 209 20.34 -38.41 -4.58
C LYS A 209 20.04 -38.65 -6.05
N LEU A 210 19.52 -37.65 -6.77
CA LEU A 210 19.22 -37.78 -8.20
C LEU A 210 20.49 -37.96 -9.03
N PRO A 211 20.52 -38.86 -10.03
CA PRO A 211 21.67 -39.07 -10.90
C PRO A 211 22.08 -37.75 -11.54
N GLN A 212 23.36 -37.38 -11.38
CA GLN A 212 23.91 -36.17 -11.97
C GLN A 212 23.88 -36.30 -13.49
N GLN A 213 23.38 -35.28 -14.18
CA GLN A 213 23.61 -35.19 -15.61
C GLN A 213 25.11 -35.07 -15.82
N ALA A 214 25.72 -36.05 -16.48
CA ALA A 214 27.12 -35.99 -16.86
C ALA A 214 27.37 -34.64 -17.57
N PRO A 215 28.43 -33.90 -17.21
CA PRO A 215 28.72 -32.65 -17.87
C PRO A 215 28.85 -32.95 -19.36
N LYS A 216 28.07 -32.25 -20.20
CA LYS A 216 28.24 -32.27 -21.65
C LYS A 216 29.70 -31.91 -21.91
N ARG A 217 30.55 -32.90 -22.18
CA ARG A 217 31.91 -32.72 -22.67
C ARG A 217 31.78 -31.80 -23.88
N ARG A 218 32.19 -30.54 -23.72
CA ARG A 218 32.59 -29.71 -24.83
C ARG A 218 33.78 -30.44 -25.46
N PHE A 219 33.54 -31.14 -26.56
CA PHE A 219 34.62 -31.52 -27.46
C PHE A 219 35.28 -30.21 -27.89
N SER A 220 36.49 -30.00 -27.36
CA SER A 220 37.44 -29.07 -27.97
C SER A 220 37.99 -29.85 -29.15
N GLU A 221 37.42 -29.63 -30.34
CA GLU A 221 38.09 -30.02 -31.57
C GLU A 221 39.22 -29.03 -31.81
N THR A 222 40.42 -29.53 -31.55
CA THR A 222 41.68 -28.96 -31.99
C THR A 222 41.66 -28.90 -33.52
N ILE A 223 41.97 -27.72 -34.01
CA ILE A 223 42.25 -27.40 -35.42
C ILE A 223 43.23 -28.43 -35.99
N SER A 224 42.87 -29.00 -37.14
CA SER A 224 43.84 -29.52 -38.11
C SER A 224 43.30 -29.28 -39.51
N GLU A 225 43.91 -28.31 -40.19
CA GLU A 225 43.68 -27.99 -41.59
C GLU A 225 44.28 -29.09 -42.49
N SER A 226 43.51 -29.56 -43.48
CA SER A 226 44.04 -30.13 -44.72
C SER A 226 42.90 -30.43 -45.72
N ASN A 227 42.68 -29.46 -46.61
CA ASN A 227 42.03 -29.47 -47.92
C ASN A 227 41.64 -30.82 -48.57
N SER A 228 40.41 -30.95 -49.08
CA SER A 228 40.12 -30.90 -50.54
C SER A 228 38.68 -31.33 -50.93
N ALA A 229 38.11 -30.54 -51.87
CA ALA A 229 37.14 -30.84 -52.94
C ALA A 229 35.63 -31.12 -52.69
N GLU A 230 34.83 -30.13 -53.14
CA GLU A 230 33.61 -30.18 -53.99
C GLU A 230 32.25 -30.64 -53.43
N GLN A 231 31.35 -29.66 -53.20
CA GLN A 231 30.13 -29.31 -53.98
C GLN A 231 28.88 -30.13 -53.59
N LYS A 232 27.65 -29.61 -53.37
CA LYS A 232 26.94 -28.32 -53.48
C LYS A 232 25.68 -28.48 -52.59
N SER A 233 25.13 -27.47 -51.92
CA SER A 233 23.95 -26.73 -52.44
C SER A 233 23.31 -25.90 -51.32
N THR A 234 23.24 -24.56 -51.54
CA THR A 234 22.20 -23.55 -51.20
C THR A 234 21.47 -23.62 -49.84
N GLN A 235 21.37 -22.55 -49.03
CA GLN A 235 20.79 -21.25 -49.36
C GLN A 235 21.30 -20.09 -48.49
N ASP A 236 21.28 -18.92 -49.13
CA ASP A 236 21.67 -17.59 -48.68
C ASP A 236 20.85 -16.98 -47.51
N THR A 237 21.57 -16.10 -46.82
CA THR A 237 21.25 -15.03 -45.85
C THR A 237 20.12 -14.05 -46.28
N PRO A 238 19.81 -12.88 -45.64
CA PRO A 238 20.35 -12.22 -44.45
C PRO A 238 19.35 -11.42 -43.54
N LYS A 239 19.88 -10.95 -42.40
CA LYS A 239 19.42 -9.76 -41.63
C LYS A 239 19.44 -8.47 -42.48
N ARG A 240 18.45 -7.57 -42.34
CA ARG A 240 18.66 -6.13 -42.01
C ARG A 240 17.39 -5.26 -41.96
N LYS A 241 17.51 -4.23 -41.11
CA LYS A 241 17.15 -2.79 -41.29
C LYS A 241 15.82 -2.25 -40.72
N LYS A 242 16.02 -1.42 -39.67
CA LYS A 242 15.32 -0.16 -39.36
C LYS A 242 14.96 0.65 -40.62
N MET A 243 13.77 1.25 -40.61
CA MET A 243 13.48 2.44 -41.42
C MET A 243 12.45 3.34 -40.74
N LYS A 244 12.81 4.63 -40.63
CA LYS A 244 11.94 5.79 -40.36
C LYS A 244 11.05 6.09 -41.57
N ARG A 245 9.85 6.64 -41.34
CA ARG A 245 9.17 7.69 -42.14
C ARG A 245 7.92 8.13 -41.35
N ALA A 246 7.71 9.39 -40.99
CA ALA A 246 7.52 10.63 -41.74
C ALA A 246 6.03 11.01 -41.79
N GLU A 247 5.77 12.25 -41.39
CA GLU A 247 4.49 12.97 -41.39
C GLU A 247 3.84 13.01 -42.77
N VAL A 248 2.50 12.96 -42.78
CA VAL A 248 1.66 13.69 -43.75
C VAL A 248 0.43 14.21 -43.01
N ASN A 249 0.30 15.53 -42.98
CA ASN A 249 -0.89 16.28 -42.62
C ASN A 249 -2.02 16.01 -43.61
N ASN A 250 -3.26 16.01 -43.12
CA ASN A 250 -4.35 16.69 -43.82
C ASN A 250 -5.41 17.13 -42.82
N SER A 251 -5.58 18.44 -42.77
CA SER A 251 -6.63 19.16 -42.08
C SER A 251 -7.81 19.34 -43.04
N THR A 252 -9.02 18.98 -42.63
CA THR A 252 -10.22 19.64 -43.17
C THR A 252 -11.17 19.95 -42.02
N SER A 253 -11.38 21.25 -41.86
CA SER A 253 -12.29 21.93 -40.94
C SER A 253 -13.74 21.50 -41.16
N THR A 254 -14.49 21.32 -40.07
CA THR A 254 -15.89 21.75 -40.00
C THR A 254 -16.18 22.30 -38.60
N GLN A 255 -16.25 23.63 -38.50
CA GLN A 255 -16.93 24.35 -37.42
C GLN A 255 -18.44 24.09 -37.51
N VAL A 256 -19.06 23.68 -36.40
CA VAL A 256 -20.45 24.04 -36.09
C VAL A 256 -20.55 24.32 -34.60
N SER A 257 -20.83 25.57 -34.28
CA SER A 257 -21.29 26.05 -32.98
C SER A 257 -22.70 25.56 -32.68
N SER A 258 -22.96 25.14 -31.44
CA SER A 258 -24.19 25.52 -30.72
C SER A 258 -24.13 25.18 -29.24
N THR A 259 -23.90 26.24 -28.47
CA THR A 259 -24.49 26.62 -27.18
C THR A 259 -25.69 25.78 -26.72
N GLN A 260 -25.61 25.20 -25.51
CA GLN A 260 -26.66 25.24 -24.48
C GLN A 260 -26.15 24.60 -23.18
N SER A 261 -25.38 25.37 -22.42
CA SER A 261 -25.18 25.13 -20.99
C SER A 261 -26.38 25.74 -20.26
N GLN A 262 -27.28 24.89 -19.78
CA GLN A 262 -28.34 25.32 -18.87
C GLN A 262 -27.71 25.80 -17.56
N GLN A 263 -27.82 27.10 -17.36
CA GLN A 263 -27.68 27.78 -16.08
C GLN A 263 -28.65 27.14 -15.07
N ILE A 264 -28.12 26.39 -14.11
CA ILE A 264 -28.79 26.16 -12.84
C ILE A 264 -28.29 27.25 -11.90
N ASN A 265 -29.12 28.26 -11.71
CA ASN A 265 -29.00 29.21 -10.62
C ASN A 265 -28.99 28.46 -9.30
N LEU A 266 -27.89 28.56 -8.56
CA LEU A 266 -27.85 28.40 -7.11
C LEU A 266 -27.20 29.66 -6.55
N ASP A 267 -28.04 30.66 -6.31
CA ASP A 267 -27.77 31.67 -5.31
C ASP A 267 -27.59 30.97 -3.96
N ASN A 268 -26.38 31.01 -3.41
CA ASN A 268 -26.18 31.44 -2.03
C ASN A 268 -24.72 31.84 -1.81
N GLY A 269 -24.55 32.99 -1.17
CA GLY A 269 -23.35 33.82 -1.21
C GLY A 269 -22.19 33.37 -0.32
N ASN A 270 -21.03 33.98 -0.63
CA ASN A 270 -19.82 34.08 0.17
C ASN A 270 -19.13 32.77 0.61
N SER A 271 -18.75 31.91 -0.33
CA SER A 271 -17.74 30.88 -0.05
C SER A 271 -16.65 30.76 -1.11
N ARG A 272 -16.50 31.73 -2.01
CA ARG A 272 -15.53 31.64 -3.12
C ARG A 272 -14.23 32.42 -2.88
N SER A 273 -14.25 33.50 -2.10
CA SER A 273 -13.07 34.34 -1.85
C SER A 273 -12.06 33.71 -0.87
N GLU A 274 -12.51 32.95 0.12
CA GLU A 274 -11.63 32.29 1.12
C GLU A 274 -10.73 31.18 0.54
N TRP A 275 -11.07 30.63 -0.64
CA TRP A 275 -10.29 29.56 -1.27
C TRP A 275 -9.14 30.08 -2.14
N ASP A 276 -9.18 31.36 -2.52
CA ASP A 276 -8.11 31.99 -3.29
C ASP A 276 -6.86 32.26 -2.43
N ASP A 277 -6.98 32.48 -1.11
CA ASP A 277 -5.84 32.75 -0.23
C ASP A 277 -4.91 31.54 -0.01
N LEU A 278 -5.48 30.34 0.13
CA LEU A 278 -4.74 29.06 0.22
C LEU A 278 -4.17 28.63 -1.14
N ALA A 279 -4.86 28.93 -2.24
CA ALA A 279 -4.37 28.69 -3.60
C ALA A 279 -3.22 29.65 -3.98
N ALA A 280 -3.31 30.93 -3.58
CA ALA A 280 -2.26 31.93 -3.78
C ALA A 280 -0.97 31.59 -3.01
N LEU A 281 -1.10 31.06 -1.79
CA LEU A 281 0.01 30.50 -1.01
C LEU A 281 0.71 29.34 -1.73
N THR A 282 -0.06 28.51 -2.42
CA THR A 282 0.43 27.32 -3.12
C THR A 282 1.15 27.67 -4.44
N ALA A 283 0.76 28.77 -5.11
CA ALA A 283 1.40 29.24 -6.34
C ALA A 283 2.79 29.85 -6.09
N VAL A 284 2.99 30.55 -4.96
CA VAL A 284 4.28 31.20 -4.63
C VAL A 284 5.36 30.19 -4.27
N VAL A 285 5.02 29.08 -3.60
CA VAL A 285 5.97 28.02 -3.18
C VAL A 285 6.38 27.10 -4.35
N ALA A 286 5.56 27.03 -5.40
CA ALA A 286 5.86 26.27 -6.61
C ALA A 286 6.85 26.99 -7.55
N ASP A 287 7.01 28.31 -7.41
CA ASP A 287 7.77 29.16 -8.36
C ASP A 287 8.94 29.94 -7.73
N THR A 288 9.22 29.77 -6.44
CA THR A 288 10.37 30.39 -5.78
C THR A 288 11.51 29.40 -5.56
N GLY A 289 12.72 29.82 -5.95
CA GLY A 289 13.99 29.12 -5.74
C GLY A 289 14.36 28.99 -4.24
N PRO A 290 15.56 28.46 -3.93
CA PRO A 290 15.90 28.01 -2.58
C PRO A 290 15.76 29.14 -1.56
N MET A 291 15.02 28.91 -0.48
CA MET A 291 14.96 29.85 0.64
C MET A 291 16.28 29.78 1.40
N GLU A 292 16.93 30.95 1.56
CA GLU A 292 18.21 31.06 2.26
C GLU A 292 18.05 30.72 3.75
N VAL A 293 18.76 29.67 4.15
CA VAL A 293 18.91 29.20 5.52
C VAL A 293 19.61 30.26 6.37
N HIS A 294 18.87 30.92 7.27
CA HIS A 294 19.48 31.70 8.35
C HIS A 294 19.61 30.80 9.59
N LYS A 295 20.82 30.26 9.81
CA LYS A 295 21.16 29.60 11.07
C LYS A 295 21.53 30.65 12.13
N PRO A 296 20.87 30.74 13.28
CA PRO A 296 21.48 31.33 14.45
C PRO A 296 22.50 30.35 15.03
N HIS A 297 23.73 30.82 15.24
CA HIS A 297 24.74 30.09 16.02
C HIS A 297 24.36 30.14 17.50
N GLU A 298 24.10 28.97 18.10
CA GLU A 298 24.07 28.83 19.56
C GLU A 298 25.20 27.92 20.05
N ILE A 299 25.70 28.32 21.22
CA ILE A 299 26.93 27.92 21.88
C ILE A 299 26.73 26.58 22.58
N ILE A 300 27.67 25.64 22.39
CA ILE A 300 27.67 24.31 23.00
C ILE A 300 28.08 24.43 24.48
N PHE A 301 27.19 24.06 25.41
CA PHE A 301 27.54 23.66 26.78
C PHE A 301 27.40 22.14 26.93
N PRO A 302 28.35 21.44 27.60
CA PRO A 302 28.26 20.00 27.79
C PRO A 302 27.42 19.69 29.04
N TYR A 303 26.28 19.01 28.88
CA TYR A 303 25.54 18.41 30.00
C TYR A 303 25.30 16.92 29.77
N MET A 304 25.43 16.17 30.86
CA MET A 304 25.29 14.71 30.95
C MET A 304 23.87 14.22 30.59
N PRO A 305 23.72 12.96 30.13
CA PRO A 305 22.46 12.46 29.61
C PRO A 305 21.47 12.14 30.74
N GLN A 306 20.44 12.97 30.88
CA GLN A 306 19.16 12.52 31.42
C GLN A 306 18.47 11.59 30.41
N PRO A 307 17.58 10.69 30.84
CA PRO A 307 16.74 9.96 29.90
C PRO A 307 15.89 10.97 29.14
N SER A 308 16.32 11.31 27.93
CA SER A 308 15.65 12.28 27.07
C SER A 308 14.26 11.76 26.77
N LEU A 309 13.24 12.60 26.97
CA LEU A 309 11.92 12.31 26.41
C LEU A 309 12.07 12.00 24.92
N PRO A 310 11.25 11.10 24.36
CA PRO A 310 11.23 10.90 22.92
C PRO A 310 11.03 12.25 22.20
N ARG A 311 11.81 12.52 21.17
CA ARG A 311 11.89 13.84 20.52
C ARG A 311 10.54 14.25 19.93
N PHE A 312 9.77 13.27 19.46
CA PHE A 312 8.41 13.49 18.96
C PHE A 312 7.45 14.16 19.95
N VAL A 313 7.66 14.00 21.26
CA VAL A 313 6.81 14.62 22.29
C VAL A 313 7.05 16.13 22.35
N GLU A 314 8.28 16.57 22.16
CA GLU A 314 8.64 18.00 22.19
C GLU A 314 8.29 18.68 20.87
N ASP A 315 8.57 18.00 19.75
CA ASP A 315 8.29 18.52 18.41
C ASP A 315 6.78 18.65 18.16
N SER A 316 5.98 17.67 18.61
CA SER A 316 4.51 17.75 18.52
C SER A 316 3.92 18.90 19.35
N LYS A 317 4.47 19.18 20.54
CA LYS A 317 4.08 20.35 21.35
C LYS A 317 4.42 21.66 20.67
N THR A 318 5.61 21.75 20.09
CA THR A 318 6.07 22.93 19.35
C THR A 318 5.13 23.23 18.19
N PHE A 319 4.79 22.22 17.39
CA PHE A 319 3.79 22.34 16.33
C PHE A 319 2.42 22.77 16.87
N LEU A 320 1.93 22.14 17.93
CA LEU A 320 0.62 22.46 18.51
C LEU A 320 0.55 23.90 19.02
N ASN A 321 1.63 24.43 19.59
CA ASN A 321 1.69 25.83 20.02
C ASN A 321 1.57 26.78 18.82
N LYS A 322 2.34 26.55 17.75
CA LYS A 322 2.25 27.35 16.52
C LYS A 322 0.92 27.21 15.81
N PHE A 323 0.35 26.00 15.84
CA PHE A 323 -1.00 25.74 15.34
C PHE A 323 -2.05 26.54 16.13
N GLN A 324 -1.92 26.61 17.45
CA GLN A 324 -2.81 27.41 18.29
C GLN A 324 -2.70 28.90 17.97
N GLU A 325 -1.50 29.44 17.82
CA GLU A 325 -1.27 30.83 17.39
C GLU A 325 -1.99 31.13 16.07
N TRP A 326 -1.76 30.31 15.03
CA TRP A 326 -2.45 30.42 13.75
C TRP A 326 -3.97 30.32 13.88
N SER A 327 -4.46 29.29 14.57
CA SER A 327 -5.90 29.01 14.69
C SER A 327 -6.64 30.16 15.38
N LYS A 328 -6.01 30.81 16.36
CA LYS A 328 -6.59 31.92 17.11
C LYS A 328 -6.82 33.14 16.23
N VAL A 329 -5.85 33.46 15.37
CA VAL A 329 -5.96 34.56 14.40
C VAL A 329 -6.97 34.20 13.31
N TYR A 330 -6.85 33.01 12.71
CA TYR A 330 -7.70 32.59 11.61
C TYR A 330 -9.19 32.52 12.01
N PHE A 331 -9.51 31.87 13.13
CA PHE A 331 -10.90 31.72 13.56
C PHE A 331 -11.48 32.98 14.22
N ALA A 332 -10.66 33.96 14.63
CA ALA A 332 -11.15 35.28 15.01
C ALA A 332 -11.78 36.01 13.82
N LEU A 333 -11.20 35.87 12.62
CA LEU A 333 -11.76 36.42 11.38
C LEU A 333 -13.01 35.65 10.89
N HIS A 334 -13.14 34.40 11.32
CA HIS A 334 -14.21 33.49 10.92
C HIS A 334 -15.11 33.12 12.12
N SER A 335 -15.51 34.12 12.92
CA SER A 335 -16.25 33.92 14.18
C SER A 335 -17.57 33.18 14.02
N ASN A 336 -18.13 33.17 12.79
CA ASN A 336 -19.39 32.51 12.47
C ASN A 336 -19.26 31.01 12.17
N TYR A 337 -18.04 30.46 12.17
CA TYR A 337 -17.84 29.04 11.92
C TYR A 337 -18.42 28.17 13.04
N SER A 338 -19.17 27.15 12.64
CA SER A 338 -19.59 26.09 13.54
C SER A 338 -18.39 25.28 14.06
N LYS A 339 -18.57 24.58 15.19
CA LYS A 339 -17.54 23.68 15.75
C LYS A 339 -17.04 22.65 14.73
N GLN A 340 -17.93 22.15 13.86
CA GLN A 340 -17.56 21.22 12.81
C GLN A 340 -16.67 21.88 11.75
N GLN A 341 -17.00 23.10 11.32
CA GLN A 341 -16.17 23.84 10.35
C GLN A 341 -14.79 24.19 10.91
N ILE A 342 -14.72 24.57 12.19
CA ILE A 342 -13.45 24.81 12.89
C ILE A 342 -12.59 23.53 12.86
N ASN A 343 -13.19 22.38 13.19
CA ASN A 343 -12.48 21.11 13.18
C ASN A 343 -12.02 20.71 11.76
N ASP A 344 -12.90 20.79 10.77
CA ASP A 344 -12.59 20.47 9.38
C ASP A 344 -11.43 21.34 8.84
N LYS A 345 -11.46 22.65 9.11
CA LYS A 345 -10.40 23.58 8.70
C LYS A 345 -9.09 23.37 9.45
N SER A 346 -9.18 22.98 10.72
CA SER A 346 -8.01 22.62 11.51
C SER A 346 -7.30 21.40 10.92
N LEU A 347 -8.05 20.34 10.61
CA LEU A 347 -7.50 19.14 9.98
C LEU A 347 -6.95 19.44 8.58
N GLU A 348 -7.65 20.26 7.79
CA GLU A 348 -7.18 20.68 6.47
C GLU A 348 -5.84 21.43 6.55
N LYS A 349 -5.67 22.33 7.54
CA LYS A 349 -4.41 23.06 7.71
C LYS A 349 -3.24 22.15 8.11
N ILE A 350 -3.50 21.14 8.93
CA ILE A 350 -2.51 20.09 9.24
C ILE A 350 -2.14 19.33 7.96
N ALA A 351 -3.12 18.95 7.13
CA ALA A 351 -2.87 18.25 5.87
C ALA A 351 -2.03 19.10 4.89
N HIS A 352 -2.33 20.39 4.79
CA HIS A 352 -1.54 21.32 3.97
C HIS A 352 -0.08 21.37 4.43
N SER A 353 0.14 21.50 5.73
CA SER A 353 1.49 21.55 6.29
C SER A 353 2.24 20.23 6.03
N LEU A 354 1.56 19.07 6.08
CA LEU A 354 2.15 17.77 5.75
C LEU A 354 2.58 17.69 4.29
N LEU A 355 1.77 18.23 3.37
CA LEU A 355 2.11 18.27 1.95
C LEU A 355 3.31 19.17 1.68
N LEU A 356 3.42 20.32 2.37
CA LEU A 356 4.59 21.17 2.29
C LEU A 356 5.85 20.43 2.76
N ALA A 357 5.79 19.76 3.90
CA ALA A 357 6.89 18.95 4.41
C ALA A 357 7.27 17.81 3.45
N ALA A 358 6.29 17.16 2.83
CA ALA A 358 6.53 16.13 1.83
C ALA A 358 7.26 16.69 0.59
N VAL A 359 6.87 17.88 0.12
CA VAL A 359 7.53 18.57 -1.00
C VAL A 359 8.94 19.03 -0.61
N GLY A 360 9.11 19.55 0.61
CA GLY A 360 10.43 19.93 1.15
C GLY A 360 11.39 18.75 1.19
N LEU A 361 10.94 17.59 1.70
CA LEU A 361 11.73 16.35 1.66
C LEU A 361 12.13 15.96 0.24
N LYS A 362 11.22 16.07 -0.73
CA LYS A 362 11.51 15.76 -2.13
C LYS A 362 12.62 16.67 -2.70
N LYS A 363 12.76 17.90 -2.20
CA LYS A 363 13.78 18.87 -2.64
C LYS A 363 15.11 18.67 -1.92
N GLU A 364 15.08 18.41 -0.61
CA GLU A 364 16.23 18.59 0.28
C GLU A 364 16.70 17.35 1.05
N SER A 365 15.93 16.25 1.02
CA SER A 365 16.36 14.99 1.63
C SER A 365 17.60 14.46 0.91
N ALA A 366 18.48 13.73 1.61
CA ALA A 366 19.54 12.98 0.95
C ALA A 366 19.02 11.66 0.32
N ILE A 367 17.91 11.14 0.82
CA ILE A 367 17.36 9.83 0.48
C ILE A 367 16.15 9.95 -0.45
N PHE A 368 15.28 10.92 -0.19
CA PHE A 368 14.04 11.11 -0.93
C PHE A 368 14.12 12.20 -2.00
N LYS A 369 15.32 12.71 -2.28
CA LYS A 369 15.51 13.75 -3.31
C LYS A 369 15.01 13.27 -4.65
N ASP A 370 14.19 14.09 -5.31
CA ASP A 370 13.64 13.82 -6.65
C ASP A 370 12.79 12.54 -6.79
N GLU A 371 12.62 11.78 -5.71
CA GLU A 371 11.76 10.60 -5.65
C GLU A 371 10.28 10.99 -5.70
N GLN A 372 9.46 10.21 -6.41
CA GLN A 372 8.01 10.41 -6.41
C GLN A 372 7.31 9.72 -5.22
N PHE A 373 8.08 9.20 -4.26
CA PHE A 373 7.59 8.64 -3.02
C PHE A 373 8.43 9.14 -1.84
N ASN A 374 7.76 9.50 -0.76
CA ASN A 374 8.36 9.55 0.57
C ASN A 374 7.29 9.23 1.63
N PRO A 375 7.69 8.81 2.85
CA PRO A 375 6.73 8.45 3.90
C PRO A 375 5.77 9.57 4.27
N VAL A 376 6.21 10.83 4.23
CA VAL A 376 5.36 11.99 4.56
C VAL A 376 4.27 12.21 3.52
N ALA A 377 4.58 12.09 2.22
CA ALA A 377 3.61 12.17 1.13
C ALA A 377 2.54 11.08 1.26
N GLN A 378 2.96 9.85 1.62
CA GLN A 378 2.01 8.76 1.87
C GLN A 378 1.06 9.08 3.01
N VAL A 379 1.60 9.54 4.15
CA VAL A 379 0.79 9.91 5.32
C VAL A 379 -0.11 11.11 5.03
N ALA A 380 0.37 12.11 4.29
CA ALA A 380 -0.44 13.25 3.85
C ALA A 380 -1.64 12.80 3.00
N VAL A 381 -1.42 11.87 2.05
CA VAL A 381 -2.52 11.31 1.24
C VAL A 381 -3.50 10.50 2.10
N GLN A 382 -3.01 9.71 3.06
CA GLN A 382 -3.88 8.99 4.01
C GLN A 382 -4.70 9.97 4.86
N PHE A 383 -4.09 11.06 5.31
CA PHE A 383 -4.72 12.06 6.15
C PHE A 383 -5.76 12.90 5.38
N LEU A 384 -5.47 13.28 4.13
CA LEU A 384 -6.46 13.89 3.23
C LEU A 384 -7.66 12.97 3.03
N LEU A 385 -7.42 11.68 2.79
CA LEU A 385 -8.50 10.69 2.68
C LEU A 385 -9.27 10.52 4.00
N PHE A 386 -8.64 10.66 5.15
CA PHE A 386 -9.36 10.71 6.42
C PHE A 386 -10.31 11.93 6.48
N ILE A 387 -9.81 13.13 6.13
CA ILE A 387 -10.58 14.38 6.10
C ILE A 387 -11.77 14.29 5.11
N CYS A 388 -11.57 13.62 3.98
CA CYS A 388 -12.62 13.45 2.97
C CYS A 388 -13.85 12.70 3.51
N GLY A 389 -13.68 11.81 4.50
CA GLY A 389 -14.78 10.99 5.00
C GLY A 389 -15.19 11.25 6.44
N ILE A 390 -14.50 12.13 7.17
CA ILE A 390 -15.00 12.59 8.47
C ILE A 390 -16.22 13.49 8.26
N GLY A 391 -17.29 13.24 9.03
CA GLY A 391 -18.52 14.03 8.98
C GLY A 391 -19.44 13.79 7.77
N THR A 392 -19.02 13.01 6.76
CA THR A 392 -19.84 12.72 5.58
C THR A 392 -20.89 11.65 5.85
N GLN A 393 -22.09 11.82 5.27
CA GLN A 393 -23.21 10.89 5.43
C GLN A 393 -23.28 9.84 4.31
N SER A 394 -22.54 10.05 3.21
CA SER A 394 -22.53 9.12 2.07
C SER A 394 -21.16 9.05 1.38
N GLU A 395 -20.93 7.95 0.66
CA GLU A 395 -19.72 7.77 -0.16
C GLU A 395 -19.63 8.82 -1.28
N LEU A 396 -20.76 9.20 -1.87
CA LEU A 396 -20.80 10.22 -2.93
C LEU A 396 -20.32 11.58 -2.41
N GLU A 397 -20.68 11.93 -1.18
CA GLU A 397 -20.25 13.16 -0.52
C GLU A 397 -18.74 13.14 -0.25
N ALA A 398 -18.21 12.02 0.26
CA ALA A 398 -16.78 11.83 0.48
C ALA A 398 -15.98 11.92 -0.84
N LEU A 399 -16.48 11.35 -1.93
CA LEU A 399 -15.86 11.44 -3.25
C LEU A 399 -15.86 12.88 -3.80
N LYS A 400 -16.93 13.65 -3.57
CA LYS A 400 -16.97 15.08 -3.93
C LYS A 400 -15.95 15.89 -3.14
N LYS A 401 -15.86 15.68 -1.82
CA LYS A 401 -14.86 16.32 -0.95
C LYS A 401 -13.44 15.95 -1.39
N GLN A 402 -13.21 14.68 -1.75
CA GLN A 402 -11.93 14.21 -2.29
C GLN A 402 -11.56 14.91 -3.60
N SER A 403 -12.50 15.04 -4.54
CA SER A 403 -12.27 15.75 -5.81
C SER A 403 -11.90 17.22 -5.57
N LEU A 404 -12.60 17.89 -4.65
CA LEU A 404 -12.31 19.28 -4.29
C LEU A 404 -10.92 19.45 -3.67
N LEU A 405 -10.58 18.62 -2.69
CA LEU A 405 -9.25 18.67 -2.04
C LEU A 405 -8.14 18.29 -3.02
N ALA A 406 -8.37 17.31 -3.91
CA ALA A 406 -7.39 16.93 -4.92
C ALA A 406 -7.10 18.06 -5.91
N ASN A 407 -8.12 18.82 -6.33
CA ASN A 407 -7.94 20.01 -7.15
C ASN A 407 -7.17 21.11 -6.41
N THR A 408 -7.59 21.41 -5.17
CA THR A 408 -6.99 22.45 -4.33
C THR A 408 -5.50 22.20 -4.09
N TYR A 409 -5.15 20.97 -3.72
CA TYR A 409 -3.78 20.58 -3.44
C TYR A 409 -3.04 20.03 -4.66
N SER A 410 -3.60 20.16 -5.86
CA SER A 410 -3.00 19.62 -7.07
C SER A 410 -1.54 20.06 -7.30
N PRO A 411 -1.12 21.31 -7.00
CA PRO A 411 0.29 21.69 -7.19
C PRO A 411 1.24 20.98 -6.23
N LEU A 412 0.79 20.65 -5.01
CA LEU A 412 1.58 19.92 -4.01
C LEU A 412 1.55 18.40 -4.22
N LEU A 413 0.47 17.87 -4.81
CA LEU A 413 0.31 16.44 -5.08
C LEU A 413 0.97 15.99 -6.40
N LYS A 414 0.95 16.85 -7.42
CA LYS A 414 1.49 16.57 -8.76
C LYS A 414 2.93 16.03 -8.77
N PRO A 415 3.88 16.54 -7.95
CA PRO A 415 5.27 16.06 -7.93
C PRO A 415 5.44 14.57 -7.59
N PHE A 416 4.42 13.94 -7.03
CA PHE A 416 4.45 12.54 -6.59
C PHE A 416 3.78 11.56 -7.56
N ILE A 417 3.19 12.04 -8.67
CA ILE A 417 2.47 11.19 -9.64
C ILE A 417 3.47 10.47 -10.56
N ARG A 418 3.50 9.13 -10.54
CA ARG A 418 4.35 8.28 -11.40
C ARG A 418 3.62 7.80 -12.67
N SER A 419 2.93 8.69 -13.37
CA SER A 419 2.13 8.33 -14.55
C SER A 419 2.66 8.97 -15.83
N PHE A 420 2.87 8.15 -16.87
CA PHE A 420 3.11 8.61 -18.25
C PHE A 420 1.82 9.11 -18.93
N LEU A 421 0.66 8.68 -18.43
CA LEU A 421 -0.66 9.14 -18.88
C LEU A 421 -1.11 10.33 -18.04
N HIS A 422 -1.74 11.31 -18.67
CA HIS A 422 -2.29 12.47 -17.98
C HIS A 422 -3.36 12.02 -16.98
N VAL A 423 -3.03 12.08 -15.69
CA VAL A 423 -4.00 11.92 -14.59
C VAL A 423 -4.64 13.27 -14.37
N PRO A 424 -5.97 13.38 -14.39
CA PRO A 424 -6.61 14.66 -14.14
C PRO A 424 -6.52 15.03 -12.64
N PRO A 425 -6.38 16.32 -12.28
CA PRO A 425 -6.09 16.77 -10.92
C PRO A 425 -7.06 16.24 -9.86
N GLU A 426 -8.35 16.14 -10.18
CA GLU A 426 -9.38 15.67 -9.27
C GLU A 426 -9.22 14.19 -8.85
N LYS A 427 -8.35 13.45 -9.54
CA LYS A 427 -8.03 12.05 -9.25
C LYS A 427 -6.68 11.85 -8.57
N PHE A 428 -5.91 12.91 -8.29
CA PHE A 428 -4.57 12.77 -7.71
C PHE A 428 -4.56 12.02 -6.39
N ILE A 429 -5.46 12.32 -5.45
CA ILE A 429 -5.51 11.64 -4.15
C ILE A 429 -5.78 10.13 -4.32
N SER A 430 -6.73 9.74 -5.17
CA SER A 430 -7.04 8.32 -5.39
C SER A 430 -5.92 7.58 -6.13
N HIS A 431 -5.30 8.25 -7.11
CA HIS A 431 -4.15 7.71 -7.83
C HIS A 431 -2.95 7.49 -6.91
N LEU A 432 -2.56 8.50 -6.12
CA LEU A 432 -1.44 8.41 -5.18
C LEU A 432 -1.69 7.35 -4.11
N ARG A 433 -2.92 7.21 -3.63
CA ARG A 433 -3.29 6.13 -2.71
C ARG A 433 -2.95 4.75 -3.30
N MET A 434 -3.33 4.52 -4.55
CA MET A 434 -3.06 3.24 -5.23
C MET A 434 -1.57 3.05 -5.48
N GLN A 435 -0.86 4.11 -5.86
CA GLN A 435 0.58 4.10 -6.10
C GLN A 435 1.34 3.72 -4.82
N PHE A 436 1.03 4.39 -3.71
CA PHE A 436 1.73 4.19 -2.43
C PHE A 436 1.36 2.90 -1.71
N ALA A 437 0.20 2.29 -2.02
CA ALA A 437 -0.19 1.00 -1.46
C ALA A 437 0.82 -0.13 -1.74
N SER A 438 1.61 0.00 -2.79
CA SER A 438 2.66 -0.96 -3.17
C SER A 438 4.01 -0.72 -2.48
N GLU A 439 4.25 0.48 -1.95
CA GLU A 439 5.56 0.92 -1.45
C GLU A 439 5.74 0.65 0.05
N ALA A 440 4.71 0.94 0.87
CA ALA A 440 4.76 0.68 2.32
C ALA A 440 3.36 0.40 2.88
N PRO A 441 3.17 -0.67 3.69
CA PRO A 441 1.87 -1.04 4.24
C PRO A 441 1.45 -0.23 5.48
N SER A 442 2.22 0.77 5.90
CA SER A 442 1.93 1.57 7.10
C SER A 442 0.68 2.43 6.90
N ASN A 443 -0.44 1.99 7.44
CA ASN A 443 -1.67 2.79 7.55
C ASN A 443 -1.76 3.38 8.96
N ILE A 444 -1.85 4.70 9.07
CA ILE A 444 -2.13 5.37 10.33
C ILE A 444 -3.64 5.54 10.47
N SER A 445 -4.21 5.04 11.58
CA SER A 445 -5.62 5.31 11.91
C SER A 445 -5.73 6.59 12.72
N PHE A 446 -6.50 7.56 12.21
CA PHE A 446 -6.81 8.85 12.87
C PHE A 446 -8.22 8.90 13.47
N ARG A 447 -8.97 7.79 13.38
CA ARG A 447 -10.38 7.76 13.75
C ARG A 447 -10.54 7.88 15.27
N GLY A 448 -11.41 8.81 15.68
CA GLY A 448 -11.73 9.04 17.10
C GLY A 448 -10.62 9.73 17.88
N LEU A 449 -9.59 10.24 17.19
CA LEU A 449 -8.52 11.03 17.79
C LEU A 449 -8.87 12.51 17.73
N GLU A 450 -8.57 13.22 18.81
CA GLU A 450 -8.55 14.67 18.87
C GLU A 450 -7.32 15.23 18.14
N ILE A 451 -7.35 16.52 17.78
CA ILE A 451 -6.26 17.16 17.00
C ILE A 451 -4.88 16.94 17.65
N HIS A 452 -4.77 17.08 18.97
CA HIS A 452 -3.50 16.90 19.67
C HIS A 452 -2.97 15.46 19.55
N GLU A 453 -3.85 14.46 19.68
CA GLU A 453 -3.50 13.05 19.52
C GLU A 453 -3.12 12.71 18.08
N ILE A 454 -3.79 13.34 17.10
CA ILE A 454 -3.44 13.23 15.68
C ILE A 454 -2.01 13.73 15.46
N VAL A 455 -1.70 14.93 15.94
CA VAL A 455 -0.36 15.53 15.78
C VAL A 455 0.70 14.68 16.46
N GLU A 456 0.50 14.28 17.71
CA GLU A 456 1.45 13.41 18.41
C GLU A 456 1.70 12.10 17.65
N LYS A 457 0.63 11.48 17.12
CA LYS A 457 0.72 10.24 16.34
C LYS A 457 1.46 10.42 15.02
N LEU A 458 1.30 11.57 14.36
CA LEU A 458 2.06 11.91 13.14
C LEU A 458 3.56 12.03 13.45
N PHE A 459 3.93 12.83 14.45
CA PHE A 459 5.34 13.01 14.83
C PHE A 459 5.98 11.71 15.30
N LYS A 460 5.26 10.92 16.11
CA LYS A 460 5.71 9.59 16.53
C LYS A 460 5.95 8.67 15.33
N HIS A 461 5.06 8.69 14.35
CA HIS A 461 5.24 7.89 13.15
C HIS A 461 6.46 8.35 12.36
N PHE A 462 6.64 9.64 12.14
CA PHE A 462 7.78 10.17 11.38
C PHE A 462 9.12 9.87 12.05
N GLU A 463 9.22 9.98 13.37
CA GLU A 463 10.44 9.62 14.10
C GLU A 463 10.81 8.14 13.89
N THR A 464 9.82 7.26 13.71
CA THR A 464 10.06 5.82 13.49
C THR A 464 10.39 5.44 12.05
N VAL A 465 9.91 6.20 11.05
CA VAL A 465 10.04 5.81 9.63
C VAL A 465 11.03 6.66 8.84
N LEU A 466 11.46 7.80 9.39
CA LEU A 466 12.42 8.69 8.75
C LEU A 466 13.81 8.55 9.40
N PRO A 467 14.89 8.71 8.61
CA PRO A 467 16.21 9.03 9.13
C PRO A 467 16.19 10.31 9.97
N ALA A 468 17.09 10.42 10.95
CA ALA A 468 17.13 11.56 11.88
C ALA A 468 17.17 12.92 11.16
N ASP A 469 18.04 13.09 10.16
CA ASP A 469 18.17 14.34 9.40
C ASP A 469 16.89 14.69 8.61
N ASP A 470 16.20 13.68 8.08
CA ASP A 470 14.96 13.87 7.33
C ASP A 470 13.78 14.14 8.27
N TYR A 471 13.79 13.54 9.47
CA TYR A 471 12.83 13.84 10.53
C TYR A 471 12.94 15.30 10.97
N GLU A 472 14.15 15.80 11.20
CA GLU A 472 14.40 17.20 11.56
C GLU A 472 13.85 18.17 10.51
N LYS A 473 14.18 17.94 9.24
CA LYS A 473 13.66 18.74 8.13
C LYS A 473 12.14 18.71 8.05
N VAL A 474 11.53 17.55 8.26
CA VAL A 474 10.07 17.42 8.27
C VAL A 474 9.47 18.24 9.40
N THR A 475 10.03 18.16 10.61
CA THR A 475 9.60 18.98 11.75
C THR A 475 9.68 20.47 11.40
N GLU A 476 10.80 20.92 10.84
CA GLU A 476 11.03 22.30 10.42
C GLU A 476 10.01 22.75 9.36
N PHE A 477 9.90 22.05 8.22
CA PHE A 477 8.92 22.39 7.18
C PHE A 477 7.47 22.38 7.67
N PHE A 478 7.16 21.47 8.59
CA PHE A 478 5.81 21.31 9.12
C PHE A 478 5.43 22.47 10.04
N VAL A 479 6.39 23.00 10.80
CA VAL A 479 6.22 24.20 11.64
C VAL A 479 6.26 25.48 10.79
N ASP A 480 7.20 25.60 9.86
CA ASP A 480 7.38 26.79 9.02
C ASP A 480 6.15 27.07 8.14
N GLY A 481 5.51 26.02 7.62
CA GLY A 481 4.25 26.16 6.86
C GLY A 481 3.09 26.76 7.69
N LEU A 482 3.11 26.60 9.02
CA LEU A 482 2.18 27.28 9.92
C LEU A 482 2.58 28.72 10.20
N VAL A 483 3.88 28.97 10.45
CA VAL A 483 4.40 30.31 10.73
C VAL A 483 4.15 31.23 9.54
N GLN A 484 4.52 30.82 8.32
CA GLN A 484 4.28 31.62 7.11
C GLN A 484 2.80 31.93 6.88
N ALA A 485 1.91 31.00 7.24
CA ALA A 485 0.48 31.22 7.11
C ALA A 485 -0.08 32.13 8.19
N HIS A 486 0.44 32.06 9.41
CA HIS A 486 0.12 33.01 10.47
C HIS A 486 0.57 34.43 10.05
N ASP A 487 1.80 34.58 9.59
CA ASP A 487 2.37 35.89 9.25
C ASP A 487 1.59 36.57 8.13
N LYS A 488 1.20 35.82 7.09
CA LYS A 488 0.32 36.35 6.04
C LYS A 488 -1.06 36.78 6.55
N LEU A 489 -1.67 36.02 7.46
CA LEU A 489 -2.95 36.41 8.05
C LEU A 489 -2.82 37.69 8.87
N VAL A 490 -1.72 37.85 9.60
CA VAL A 490 -1.43 39.09 10.35
C VAL A 490 -1.22 40.26 9.40
N GLU A 491 -0.48 40.08 8.30
CA GLU A 491 -0.27 41.10 7.26
C GLU A 491 -1.59 41.52 6.58
N GLN A 492 -2.44 40.54 6.20
CA GLN A 492 -3.77 40.81 5.62
C GLN A 492 -4.66 41.60 6.58
N ASN A 493 -4.67 41.22 7.86
CA ASN A 493 -5.42 41.94 8.88
C ASN A 493 -4.89 43.37 9.08
N ALA A 494 -3.57 43.55 9.10
CA ALA A 494 -2.98 44.89 9.22
C ALA A 494 -3.35 45.79 8.02
N ALA A 495 -3.46 45.22 6.82
CA ALA A 495 -3.86 45.96 5.61
C ALA A 495 -5.35 46.37 5.63
N GLU A 496 -6.25 45.54 6.16
CA GLU A 496 -7.68 45.88 6.27
C GLU A 496 -7.94 47.04 7.25
N PHE A 497 -7.15 47.18 8.32
CA PHE A 497 -7.28 48.30 9.27
C PHE A 497 -6.68 49.63 8.78
N HIS A 498 -5.88 49.63 7.70
CA HIS A 498 -5.29 50.85 7.13
C HIS A 498 -6.11 51.50 6.00
N PHE A 499 -7.23 50.91 5.58
CA PHE A 499 -8.12 51.46 4.54
C PHE A 499 -9.41 52.13 5.06
N THR A 500 -9.59 52.24 6.38
CA THR A 500 -10.64 53.07 6.99
C THR A 500 -10.04 54.32 7.63
N VAL A 501 -9.80 55.36 6.81
CA VAL A 501 -9.69 56.76 7.26
C VAL A 501 -10.54 57.64 6.37
#